data_AF-A0A7X6UXZ3-F1
#
_entry.id   AF-A0A7X6UXZ3-F1
#
_cell.length_a   1.000
_cell.length_b   1.000
_cell.length_c   1.000
_cell.angle_alpha   90.00
_cell.angle_beta   90.00
_cell.angle_gamma   90.00
#
_symmetry.space_group_name_H-M   'P 1'
#
loop_
_entity.id
_entity.type
_entity.pdbx_description
1 polymer ?
#
loop_
_entity_poly.entity_id
_entity_poly.type
_entity_poly.pdbx_seq_one_letter_code
_entity_poly.pdbx_strand_id
1 'polypeptide(L)'
;MFLKSLAPPLTIIVTMIFLGYNVIQLSYARMQVIDQVGAYRDFIREQQVGIRILRKLNFRVLVFLIAFYLVLLFFSGFAWWFLFFALVKSGLSAWVSDIFHVRAIVSKKVSQSLLWMRRLDAVGNSLLLSLVLYLVVFA
;
A
#
# COMPACT_ATOMS: atom_id res chain seq x y z
N MET A 1 27.06 10.15 -2.50
CA MET A 1 27.75 8.86 -2.71
C MET A 1 27.14 7.76 -1.84
N PHE A 2 27.02 7.96 -0.51
CA PHE A 2 26.45 6.99 0.45
C PHE A 2 25.01 6.51 0.15
N LEU A 3 24.11 7.42 -0.25
CA LEU A 3 22.73 7.07 -0.59
C LEU A 3 22.62 6.22 -1.86
N LYS A 4 23.51 6.39 -2.84
CA LYS A 4 23.50 5.58 -4.08
C LYS A 4 23.94 4.13 -3.83
N SER A 5 24.83 3.90 -2.87
CA SER A 5 25.26 2.54 -2.51
C SER A 5 24.29 1.81 -1.59
N LEU A 6 23.52 2.54 -0.76
CA LEU A 6 22.55 1.96 0.18
C LEU A 6 21.12 1.87 -0.36
N ALA A 7 20.76 2.67 -1.36
CA ALA A 7 19.41 2.67 -1.91
C ALA A 7 19.01 1.31 -2.53
N PRO A 8 19.84 0.60 -3.32
CA PRO A 8 19.46 -0.70 -3.85
C PRO A 8 19.13 -1.77 -2.78
N PRO A 9 19.98 -2.03 -1.77
CA PRO A 9 19.64 -3.01 -0.74
C PRO A 9 18.42 -2.60 0.10
N LEU A 10 18.26 -1.31 0.41
CA LEU A 10 17.06 -0.81 1.09
C LEU A 10 15.81 -0.98 0.22
N THR A 11 15.92 -0.74 -1.09
CA THR A 11 14.83 -0.96 -2.04
C THR A 11 14.41 -2.42 -2.04
N ILE A 12 15.35 -3.37 -2.04
CA ILE A 12 15.04 -4.81 -1.95
C ILE A 12 14.25 -5.10 -0.68
N ILE A 13 14.75 -4.68 0.49
CA ILE A 13 14.12 -4.94 1.78
C ILE A 13 12.69 -4.36 1.83
N VAL A 14 12.54 -3.08 1.48
CA VAL A 14 11.24 -2.40 1.50
C VAL A 14 10.28 -3.04 0.51
N THR A 15 10.76 -3.41 -0.68
CA THR A 15 9.93 -4.07 -1.70
C THR A 15 9.49 -5.46 -1.25
N MET A 16 10.35 -6.25 -0.59
CA MET A 16 9.98 -7.53 0.00
C MET A 16 8.91 -7.39 1.08
N ILE A 17 9.03 -6.38 1.96
CA ILE A 17 8.03 -6.10 3.00
C ILE A 17 6.68 -5.78 2.37
N PHE A 18 6.65 -4.86 1.38
CA PHE A 18 5.41 -4.50 0.71
C PHE A 18 4.84 -5.65 -0.12
N LEU A 19 5.67 -6.47 -0.76
CA LEU A 19 5.21 -7.63 -1.51
C LEU A 19 4.58 -8.65 -0.56
N GLY A 20 5.25 -8.97 0.55
CA GLY A 20 4.71 -9.86 1.58
C GLY A 20 3.36 -9.37 2.11
N TYR A 21 3.23 -8.07 2.37
CA TYR A 21 1.96 -7.47 2.77
C TYR A 21 0.85 -7.68 1.73
N ASN A 22 1.12 -7.42 0.44
CA ASN A 22 0.12 -7.60 -0.63
C ASN A 22 -0.23 -9.08 -0.83
N VAL A 23 0.73 -10.00 -0.74
CA VAL A 23 0.49 -11.45 -0.81
C VAL A 23 -0.39 -11.92 0.35
N ILE A 24 -0.11 -11.48 1.58
CA ILE A 24 -0.96 -11.78 2.73
C ILE A 24 -2.38 -11.24 2.49
N GLN A 25 -2.54 -10.03 1.95
CA GLN A 25 -3.86 -9.51 1.63
C GLN A 25 -4.63 -10.37 0.61
N LEU A 26 -3.94 -10.92 -0.39
CA LEU A 26 -4.55 -11.82 -1.37
C LEU A 26 -5.00 -13.14 -0.75
N SER A 27 -4.29 -13.62 0.27
CA SER A 27 -4.61 -14.86 0.97
C SER A 27 -5.83 -14.76 1.89
N TYR A 28 -6.24 -13.56 2.30
CA TYR A 28 -7.35 -13.41 3.25
C TYR A 28 -8.70 -13.83 2.66
N ALA A 29 -9.39 -14.70 3.40
CA ALA A 29 -10.78 -15.04 3.15
C ALA A 29 -11.70 -13.85 3.47
N ARG A 30 -12.88 -13.83 2.85
CA ARG A 30 -13.87 -12.76 3.05
C ARG A 30 -14.22 -12.53 4.53
N MET A 31 -14.45 -13.60 5.29
CA MET A 31 -14.78 -13.51 6.72
C MET A 31 -13.64 -12.85 7.50
N GLN A 32 -12.39 -13.25 7.27
CA GLN A 32 -11.22 -12.65 7.93
C GLN A 32 -11.11 -11.14 7.66
N VAL A 33 -11.41 -10.69 6.44
CA VAL A 33 -11.42 -9.25 6.12
C VAL A 33 -12.54 -8.52 6.87
N ILE A 34 -13.72 -9.13 6.99
CA ILE A 34 -14.85 -8.57 7.73
C ILE A 34 -14.50 -8.47 9.22
N ASP A 35 -13.91 -9.51 9.80
CA ASP A 35 -13.52 -9.57 11.20
C ASP A 35 -12.45 -8.52 11.53
N GLN A 36 -11.44 -8.37 10.67
CA GLN A 36 -10.41 -7.33 10.82
C GLN A 36 -11.00 -5.92 10.75
N VAL A 37 -11.94 -5.66 9.82
CA VAL A 37 -12.64 -4.38 9.73
C VAL A 37 -13.51 -4.13 10.98
N GLY A 38 -14.13 -5.18 11.50
CA GLY A 38 -14.89 -5.15 12.76
C GLY A 38 -14.01 -4.73 13.92
N ALA A 39 -12.93 -5.48 14.18
CA ALA A 39 -11.97 -5.19 15.24
C ALA A 39 -11.36 -3.78 15.11
N TYR A 40 -11.04 -3.35 13.89
CA TYR A 40 -10.53 -2.00 13.66
C TYR A 40 -11.57 -0.92 13.98
N ARG A 41 -12.84 -1.15 13.68
CA ARG A 41 -13.92 -0.22 14.03
C ARG A 41 -14.08 -0.11 15.55
N ASP A 42 -14.02 -1.23 16.25
CA ASP A 42 -14.15 -1.25 17.69
C ASP A 42 -12.97 -0.53 18.35
N PHE A 43 -11.75 -0.74 17.86
CA PHE A 43 -10.57 0.03 18.27
C PHE A 43 -10.74 1.55 18.05
N ILE A 44 -11.25 2.00 16.90
CA ILE A 44 -11.51 3.43 16.65
C ILE A 44 -12.52 4.00 17.65
N ARG A 45 -13.56 3.22 18.00
CA ARG A 45 -14.58 3.62 18.97
C ARG A 45 -13.99 3.75 20.37
N GLU A 46 -13.17 2.79 20.79
CA GLU A 46 -12.49 2.81 22.10
C GLU A 46 -11.57 4.02 22.24
N GLN A 47 -10.83 4.35 21.18
CA GLN A 47 -9.89 5.48 21.19
C GLN A 47 -10.56 6.85 21.03
N GLN A 48 -11.89 6.90 20.82
CA GLN A 48 -12.66 8.12 20.56
C GLN A 48 -12.07 9.01 19.44
N VAL A 49 -11.31 8.43 18.51
CA VAL A 49 -10.65 9.19 17.45
C VAL A 49 -11.66 9.51 16.35
N GLY A 50 -11.84 10.79 16.06
CA GLY A 50 -12.70 11.24 14.97
C GLY A 50 -12.22 10.69 13.61
N ILE A 51 -13.14 10.19 12.80
CA ILE A 51 -12.88 9.60 11.47
C ILE A 51 -12.06 10.54 10.56
N ARG A 52 -12.29 11.86 10.67
CA ARG A 52 -11.53 12.87 9.91
C ARG A 52 -10.04 12.89 10.28
N ILE A 53 -9.71 12.72 11.57
CA ILE A 53 -8.34 12.67 12.06
C ILE A 53 -7.67 11.40 11.56
N LEU A 54 -8.37 10.27 11.65
CA LEU A 54 -7.90 8.97 11.18
C LEU A 54 -7.55 8.98 9.67
N ARG A 55 -8.44 9.55 8.84
CA ARG A 55 -8.18 9.72 7.41
C ARG A 55 -6.98 10.62 7.13
N LYS A 56 -6.81 11.70 7.89
CA LYS A 56 -5.66 12.61 7.75
C LYS A 56 -4.34 11.93 8.12
N LEU A 57 -4.34 11.13 9.18
CA LEU A 57 -3.17 10.34 9.58
C LEU A 57 -2.84 9.28 8.52
N ASN A 58 -3.84 8.53 8.05
CA ASN A 58 -3.64 7.54 7.00
C ASN A 58 -3.08 8.16 5.72
N PHE A 59 -3.63 9.30 5.28
CA PHE A 59 -3.11 10.03 4.13
C PHE A 59 -1.66 10.48 4.33
N ARG A 60 -1.30 11.04 5.48
CA ARG A 60 0.08 11.47 5.78
C ARG A 60 1.07 10.30 5.75
N VAL A 61 0.71 9.19 6.40
CA VAL A 61 1.54 7.97 6.43
C VAL A 61 1.72 7.45 5.01
N LEU A 62 0.65 7.39 4.23
CA LEU A 62 0.71 6.91 2.86
C LEU A 62 1.59 7.81 1.97
N VAL A 63 1.41 9.13 2.02
CA VAL A 63 2.25 10.07 1.27
C VAL A 63 3.71 9.94 1.67
N PHE A 64 4.00 9.80 2.95
CA PHE A 64 5.37 9.57 3.44
C PHE A 64 5.95 8.28 2.87
N LEU A 65 5.21 7.16 2.94
CA LEU A 65 5.66 5.87 2.41
C LEU A 65 5.90 5.91 0.91
N ILE A 66 5.00 6.55 0.14
CA ILE A 66 5.14 6.70 -1.32
C ILE A 66 6.37 7.55 -1.64
N ALA A 67 6.53 8.70 -0.99
CA ALA A 67 7.67 9.57 -1.22
C ALA A 67 8.99 8.87 -0.86
N PHE A 68 9.04 8.21 0.29
CA PHE A 68 10.20 7.44 0.73
C PHE A 68 10.57 6.34 -0.28
N TYR A 69 9.57 5.59 -0.75
CA TYR A 69 9.80 4.52 -1.72
C TYR A 69 10.25 5.05 -3.08
N LEU A 70 9.68 6.16 -3.57
CA LEU A 70 10.12 6.80 -4.82
C LEU A 70 11.55 7.33 -4.73
N VAL A 71 11.95 7.87 -3.57
CA VAL A 71 13.34 8.29 -3.32
C VAL A 71 14.28 7.09 -3.42
N LEU A 72 13.91 5.95 -2.83
CA LEU A 72 14.69 4.71 -2.92
C LEU A 72 14.81 4.21 -4.37
N LEU A 73 13.71 4.19 -5.13
CA LEU A 73 13.73 3.83 -6.55
C LEU A 73 14.62 4.78 -7.36
N PHE A 74 14.51 6.09 -7.15
CA PHE A 74 15.33 7.09 -7.83
C PHE A 74 16.82 6.87 -7.59
N PHE A 75 17.23 6.70 -6.33
CA PHE A 75 18.64 6.46 -6.00
C PHE A 75 19.13 5.05 -6.37
N SER A 76 18.22 4.11 -6.64
CA SER A 76 18.55 2.79 -7.18
C SER A 76 18.71 2.76 -8.70
N GLY A 77 18.58 3.92 -9.37
CA GLY A 77 18.87 4.05 -10.81
C GLY A 77 17.68 3.82 -11.73
N PHE A 78 16.46 3.75 -11.21
CA PHE A 78 15.27 3.63 -12.05
C PHE A 78 15.04 4.86 -12.93
N ALA A 79 14.59 4.63 -14.16
CA ALA A 79 14.28 5.69 -15.10
C ALA A 79 13.07 6.55 -14.65
N TRP A 80 13.06 7.83 -15.03
CA TRP A 80 12.00 8.78 -14.64
C TRP A 80 10.59 8.36 -15.04
N TRP A 81 10.43 7.75 -16.22
CA TRP A 81 9.12 7.25 -16.67
C TRP A 81 8.58 6.14 -15.75
N PHE A 82 9.47 5.29 -15.21
CA PHE A 82 9.11 4.24 -14.26
C PHE A 82 8.70 4.83 -12.91
N LEU A 83 9.43 5.84 -12.43
CA LEU A 83 9.08 6.56 -11.21
C LEU A 83 7.71 7.24 -11.32
N PHE A 84 7.42 7.86 -12.48
CA PHE A 84 6.11 8.44 -12.75
C PHE A 84 5.00 7.37 -12.75
N PHE A 85 5.24 6.23 -13.40
CA PHE A 85 4.30 5.11 -13.40
C PHE A 85 4.04 4.58 -11.98
N ALA A 86 5.10 4.39 -11.18
CA ALA A 86 5.00 3.95 -9.80
C ALA A 86 4.23 4.97 -8.93
N LEU A 87 4.43 6.27 -9.16
CA LEU A 87 3.69 7.34 -8.48
C LEU A 87 2.19 7.28 -8.83
N VAL A 88 1.85 7.18 -10.12
CA VAL A 88 0.44 7.10 -10.58
C VAL A 88 -0.22 5.85 -10.00
N LYS A 89 0.43 4.69 -10.08
CA LYS A 89 -0.10 3.44 -9.51
C LYS A 89 -0.31 3.54 -8.01
N SER A 90 0.66 4.13 -7.29
CA SER A 90 0.56 4.35 -5.85
C SER A 90 -0.60 5.30 -5.49
N GLY A 91 -0.83 6.33 -6.32
CA GLY A 91 -1.99 7.23 -6.19
C GLY A 91 -3.33 6.51 -6.39
N LEU A 92 -3.41 5.59 -7.36
CA LEU A 92 -4.60 4.75 -7.54
C LEU A 92 -4.84 3.82 -6.34
N SER A 93 -3.77 3.21 -5.80
CA SER A 93 -3.88 2.40 -4.59
C SER A 93 -4.30 3.22 -3.37
N ALA A 94 -3.81 4.46 -3.25
CA ALA A 94 -4.25 5.42 -2.23
C ALA A 94 -5.76 5.64 -2.28
N TRP A 95 -6.27 5.85 -3.50
CA TRP A 95 -7.68 6.10 -3.75
C TRP A 95 -8.54 4.87 -3.46
N VAL A 96 -8.12 3.68 -3.90
CA VAL A 96 -8.77 2.41 -3.56
C VAL A 96 -8.81 2.19 -2.05
N SER A 97 -7.72 2.48 -1.35
CA SER A 97 -7.61 2.40 0.11
C SER A 97 -8.56 3.36 0.82
N ASP A 98 -8.67 4.62 0.38
CA ASP A 98 -9.62 5.58 0.98
C ASP A 98 -11.07 5.17 0.73
N ILE A 99 -11.43 4.71 -0.48
CA ILE A 99 -12.78 4.17 -0.76
C ILE A 99 -13.09 2.99 0.17
N PHE A 100 -12.14 2.07 0.32
CA PHE A 100 -12.30 0.93 1.22
C PHE A 100 -12.50 1.42 2.65
N HIS A 101 -11.64 2.30 3.14
CA HIS A 101 -11.70 2.85 4.50
C HIS A 101 -13.05 3.56 4.76
N VAL A 102 -13.50 4.43 3.86
CA VAL A 102 -14.79 5.13 3.99
C VAL A 102 -15.96 4.14 4.00
N ARG A 103 -16.03 3.20 3.05
CA ARG A 103 -17.17 2.27 2.94
C ARG A 103 -17.17 1.23 4.07
N ALA A 104 -16.00 0.71 4.44
CA ALA A 104 -15.84 -0.30 5.47
C ALA A 104 -16.09 0.27 6.88
N ILE A 105 -15.67 1.52 7.15
CA ILE A 105 -15.75 2.11 8.50
C ILE A 105 -17.00 2.95 8.67
N VAL A 106 -17.29 3.86 7.73
CA VAL A 106 -18.42 4.80 7.83
C VAL A 106 -19.73 4.12 7.47
N SER A 107 -19.78 3.46 6.31
CA SER A 107 -21.02 2.85 5.79
C SER A 107 -21.29 1.46 6.35
N LYS A 108 -20.36 0.92 7.15
CA LYS A 108 -20.39 -0.43 7.73
C LYS A 108 -20.65 -1.57 6.75
N LYS A 109 -20.32 -1.38 5.48
CA LYS A 109 -20.62 -2.34 4.41
C LYS A 109 -19.33 -2.78 3.73
N VAL A 110 -19.03 -4.07 3.81
CA VAL A 110 -17.98 -4.72 3.01
C VAL A 110 -18.67 -5.54 1.92
N SER A 111 -18.85 -4.92 0.75
CA SER A 111 -19.44 -5.59 -0.42
C SER A 111 -18.42 -6.49 -1.13
N GLN A 112 -18.91 -7.47 -1.88
CA GLN A 112 -18.05 -8.35 -2.68
C GLN A 112 -17.25 -7.56 -3.73
N SER A 113 -17.84 -6.53 -4.33
CA SER A 113 -17.17 -5.64 -5.27
C SER A 113 -16.00 -4.88 -4.63
N LEU A 114 -16.13 -4.45 -3.38
CA LEU A 114 -15.08 -3.76 -2.64
C LEU A 114 -13.89 -4.68 -2.35
N LEU A 115 -14.18 -5.95 -2.03
CA LEU A 115 -13.18 -6.98 -1.80
C LEU A 115 -12.42 -7.32 -3.09
N TRP A 116 -13.13 -7.45 -4.21
CA TRP A 116 -12.51 -7.64 -5.52
C TRP A 116 -11.63 -6.46 -5.92
N MET A 117 -12.09 -5.23 -5.72
CA MET A 117 -11.29 -4.03 -5.99
C MET A 117 -9.98 -4.02 -5.19
N ARG A 118 -10.04 -4.36 -3.89
CA ARG A 118 -8.86 -4.48 -3.04
C ARG A 118 -7.91 -5.60 -3.51
N ARG A 119 -8.45 -6.76 -3.91
CA ARG A 119 -7.64 -7.87 -4.42
C ARG A 119 -6.96 -7.52 -5.74
N LEU A 120 -7.67 -6.89 -6.67
CA LEU A 120 -7.10 -6.45 -7.95
C LEU A 120 -5.99 -5.41 -7.73
N ASP A 121 -6.18 -4.47 -6.80
CA ASP A 121 -5.13 -3.53 -6.42
C ASP A 121 -3.90 -4.25 -5.84
N ALA A 122 -4.12 -5.21 -4.94
CA ALA A 122 -3.05 -6.01 -4.34
C ALA A 122 -2.30 -6.86 -5.38
N VAL A 123 -2.98 -7.45 -6.37
CA VAL A 123 -2.33 -8.14 -7.50
C VAL A 123 -1.47 -7.16 -8.29
N GLY A 124 -2.03 -6.00 -8.66
CA GLY A 124 -1.29 -4.98 -9.42
C GLY A 124 -0.05 -4.47 -8.67
N ASN A 125 -0.15 -4.28 -7.36
CA ASN A 125 0.98 -3.91 -6.51
C ASN A 125 2.01 -5.03 -6.46
N SER A 126 1.60 -6.28 -6.24
CA SER A 126 2.51 -7.42 -6.23
C SER A 126 3.29 -7.55 -7.54
N LEU A 127 2.63 -7.40 -8.70
CA LEU A 127 3.29 -7.45 -10.00
C LEU A 127 4.32 -6.32 -10.17
N LEU A 128 3.97 -5.09 -9.80
CA LEU A 128 4.91 -3.96 -9.85
C LEU A 128 6.12 -4.19 -8.93
N LEU A 129 5.89 -4.64 -7.70
CA LEU A 129 6.94 -4.88 -6.71
C LEU A 129 7.84 -6.06 -7.13
N SER A 130 7.28 -7.12 -7.71
CA SER A 130 8.06 -8.22 -8.30
C SER A 130 8.93 -7.73 -9.46
N LEU A 131 8.41 -6.86 -10.32
CA LEU A 131 9.19 -6.23 -11.40
C LEU A 131 10.32 -5.36 -10.84
N VAL A 132 10.05 -4.55 -9.80
CA VAL A 132 11.10 -3.78 -9.11
C VAL A 132 12.18 -4.70 -8.57
N LEU A 133 11.82 -5.77 -7.85
CA LEU A 133 12.80 -6.72 -7.30
C LEU A 133 13.64 -7.35 -8.40
N TYR A 134 13.01 -7.79 -9.49
CA TYR A 134 13.72 -8.34 -10.63
C TYR A 134 14.74 -7.35 -11.19
N LEU A 135 14.33 -6.10 -11.41
CA LEU A 135 15.21 -5.07 -11.96
C LEU A 135 16.32 -4.64 -11.01
N VAL A 136 16.09 -4.58 -9.69
CA VAL A 136 17.16 -4.21 -8.73
C VAL A 136 18.17 -5.34 -8.53
N VAL A 137 17.75 -6.59 -8.63
CA VAL A 137 18.61 -7.75 -8.37
C VAL A 137 19.39 -8.18 -9.61
N PHE A 138 18.79 -8.08 -10.80
CA PHE A 138 19.32 -8.68 -12.02
C PHE A 138 19.68 -7.68 -13.14
N ALA A 139 19.36 -6.39 -13.01
CA ALA A 139 19.77 -5.35 -13.97
C ALA A 139 20.96 -4.54 -13.44
#